data_AF-A0A2S8PGI2-F1
#
_entry.id   AF-A0A2S8PGI2-F1
#
_cell.length_a   1.000
_cell.length_b   1.000
_cell.length_c   1.000
_cell.angle_alpha   90.00
_cell.angle_beta   90.00
_cell.angle_gamma   90.00
#
_symmetry.space_group_name_H-M   'P 1'
#
loop_
_entity.id
_entity.type
_entity.pdbx_description
1 polymer ?
#
loop_
_entity_poly.entity_id
_entity_poly.type
_entity_poly.pdbx_seq_one_letter_code
_entity_poly.pdbx_strand_id
1 'polypeptide(L)'
;MGTTSQKTVVISGYYGFRNSGDEAVLQSILTALEERGKAAGVSIRPVVLSIDPEWTKATYGVDAVHRMKLGEVRQALKESSGLISGGGSLLQDATSSKTIPYYLGVIKLAQWLKKPVFIYSQGIGPVNRKLFHPFIKSVFNKCEYISVRDQESARLLERMGLGWNRVQVVPDPVMGLTTGGKKPESLQQDAGRPLPVIGISVRYWDPERRELQAMAEGLSKLCQEQAVHLRFLPFHLPDDVKASQEII
;
A
#
# COMPACT_ATOMS: atom_id res chain seq x y z
N MET A 1 13.12 34.83 -12.58
CA MET A 1 12.75 33.71 -11.70
C MET A 1 11.74 32.87 -12.46
N GLY A 2 12.14 31.70 -12.95
CA GLY A 2 11.24 30.83 -13.74
C GLY A 2 10.11 30.32 -12.86
N THR A 3 8.88 30.40 -13.36
CA THR A 3 7.71 29.81 -12.70
C THR A 3 7.90 28.29 -12.64
N THR A 4 8.28 27.76 -11.49
CA THR A 4 8.31 26.32 -11.25
C THR A 4 6.89 25.80 -11.48
N SER A 5 6.65 25.08 -12.59
CA SER A 5 5.33 24.56 -12.91
C SER A 5 4.92 23.57 -11.82
N GLN A 6 3.94 23.95 -11.00
CA GLN A 6 3.40 23.07 -9.97
C GLN A 6 2.45 22.06 -10.62
N LYS A 7 2.65 20.77 -10.35
CA LYS A 7 1.83 19.67 -10.85
C LYS A 7 1.11 19.00 -9.70
N THR A 8 -0.21 19.10 -9.69
CA THR A 8 -1.05 18.35 -8.74
C THR A 8 -1.21 16.91 -9.20
N VAL A 9 -0.95 15.94 -8.34
CA VAL A 9 -1.10 14.51 -8.65
C VAL A 9 -2.03 13.88 -7.62
N VAL A 10 -3.08 13.20 -8.08
CA VAL A 10 -3.98 12.46 -7.19
C VAL A 10 -3.42 11.07 -6.96
N ILE A 11 -3.42 10.62 -5.71
CA ILE A 11 -2.93 9.30 -5.32
C ILE A 11 -4.11 8.51 -4.73
N SER A 12 -4.36 7.30 -5.27
CA SER A 12 -5.41 6.41 -4.79
C SER A 12 -4.84 5.08 -4.33
N GLY A 13 -5.32 4.60 -3.18
CA GLY A 13 -4.91 3.34 -2.56
C GLY A 13 -5.75 3.03 -1.31
N TYR A 14 -5.26 2.17 -0.44
CA TYR A 14 -5.92 1.83 0.83
C TYR A 14 -5.37 2.70 1.97
N TYR A 15 -5.58 4.01 1.86
CA TYR A 15 -4.95 5.00 2.75
C TYR A 15 -5.92 5.62 3.76
N GLY A 16 -5.39 6.01 4.92
CA GLY A 16 -6.13 6.53 6.06
C GLY A 16 -6.77 5.45 6.94
N PHE A 17 -6.54 4.17 6.63
CA PHE A 17 -7.04 3.04 7.42
C PHE A 17 -6.12 2.72 8.60
N ARG A 18 -4.98 3.42 8.71
CA ARG A 18 -3.99 3.21 9.78
C ARG A 18 -3.41 1.78 9.75
N ASN A 19 -3.33 1.21 8.54
CA ASN A 19 -2.62 -0.03 8.27
C ASN A 19 -1.16 0.32 7.98
N SER A 20 -0.23 -0.01 8.88
CA SER A 20 1.17 0.38 8.76
C SER A 20 1.81 -0.04 7.43
N GLY A 21 1.36 -1.13 6.82
CA GLY A 21 1.81 -1.56 5.50
C GLY A 21 1.40 -0.58 4.39
N ASP A 22 0.10 -0.33 4.25
CA ASP A 22 -0.40 0.60 3.20
C ASP A 22 0.06 2.05 3.45
N GLU A 23 0.13 2.46 4.72
CA GLU A 23 0.63 3.77 5.14
C GLU A 23 2.13 3.94 4.84
N ALA A 24 2.94 2.87 4.96
CA ALA A 24 4.34 2.88 4.52
C ALA A 24 4.46 2.97 3.00
N VAL A 25 3.57 2.29 2.26
CA VAL A 25 3.54 2.41 0.80
C VAL A 25 3.19 3.84 0.37
N LEU A 26 2.21 4.49 1.01
CA LEU A 26 1.91 5.90 0.77
C LEU A 26 3.14 6.77 1.01
N GLN A 27 3.78 6.63 2.17
CA GLN A 27 5.00 7.37 2.51
C GLN A 27 6.08 7.20 1.44
N SER A 28 6.27 5.97 0.95
CA SER A 28 7.25 5.66 -0.09
C SER A 28 6.98 6.41 -1.39
N ILE A 29 5.71 6.42 -1.81
CA ILE A 29 5.28 7.14 -3.02
C ILE A 29 5.50 8.64 -2.84
N LEU A 30 5.13 9.21 -1.69
CA LEU A 30 5.28 10.63 -1.39
C LEU A 30 6.76 11.05 -1.39
N THR A 31 7.63 10.29 -0.71
CA THR A 31 9.07 10.53 -0.68
C THR A 31 9.67 10.45 -2.08
N ALA A 32 9.33 9.41 -2.86
CA ALA A 32 9.81 9.28 -4.23
C ALA A 32 9.35 10.43 -5.14
N LEU A 33 8.10 10.88 -5.01
CA LEU A 33 7.58 12.03 -5.77
C LEU A 33 8.31 13.32 -5.39
N GLU A 34 8.57 13.55 -4.10
CA GLU A 34 9.29 14.72 -3.64
C GLU A 34 10.74 14.74 -4.17
N GLU A 35 11.46 13.64 -4.01
CA GLU A 35 12.85 13.51 -4.47
C GLU A 35 12.97 13.67 -5.99
N ARG A 36 12.12 12.97 -6.74
CA ARG A 36 12.14 13.04 -8.22
C ARG A 36 11.64 14.39 -8.72
N GLY A 37 10.66 14.99 -8.06
CA GLY A 37 10.21 16.35 -8.34
C GLY A 37 11.34 17.37 -8.17
N LYS A 38 12.05 17.33 -7.03
CA LYS A 38 13.23 18.18 -6.77
C LYS A 38 14.32 17.97 -7.84
N ALA A 39 14.66 16.73 -8.15
CA ALA A 39 15.67 16.40 -9.15
C ALA A 39 15.29 16.89 -10.56
N ALA A 40 14.00 16.87 -10.90
CA ALA A 40 13.48 17.35 -12.18
C ALA A 40 13.19 18.86 -12.21
N GLY A 41 13.34 19.57 -11.08
CA GLY A 41 12.96 20.99 -10.97
C GLY A 41 11.45 21.24 -11.09
N VAL A 42 10.61 20.25 -10.73
CA VAL A 42 9.15 20.32 -10.79
C VAL A 42 8.58 20.22 -9.38
N SER A 43 7.73 21.17 -9.00
CA SER A 43 6.99 21.08 -7.73
C SER A 43 5.81 20.15 -7.89
N ILE A 44 5.77 19.05 -7.12
CA ILE A 44 4.66 18.10 -7.12
C ILE A 44 3.81 18.34 -5.87
N ARG A 45 2.50 18.54 -6.08
CA ARG A 45 1.51 18.66 -5.00
C ARG A 45 0.66 17.39 -4.94
N PRO A 46 0.92 16.45 -4.03
CA PRO A 46 0.12 15.24 -3.89
C PRO A 46 -1.25 15.54 -3.25
N VAL A 47 -2.30 14.90 -3.77
CA VAL A 47 -3.65 14.87 -3.19
C VAL A 47 -4.05 13.41 -2.97
N VAL A 48 -4.16 12.99 -1.71
CA VAL A 48 -4.42 11.58 -1.35
C VAL A 48 -5.91 11.33 -1.22
N LEU A 49 -6.41 10.28 -1.89
CA LEU A 49 -7.76 9.75 -1.64
C LEU A 49 -7.71 8.89 -0.37
N SER A 50 -8.25 9.41 0.73
CA SER A 50 -8.15 8.79 2.05
C SER A 50 -9.53 8.54 2.67
N ILE A 51 -9.66 7.51 3.51
CA ILE A 51 -10.86 7.34 4.34
C ILE A 51 -10.89 8.31 5.53
N ASP A 52 -9.73 8.76 6.00
CA ASP A 52 -9.57 9.76 7.07
C ASP A 52 -8.63 10.88 6.58
N PRO A 53 -9.15 11.86 5.82
CA PRO A 53 -8.34 12.91 5.22
C PRO A 53 -7.65 13.81 6.24
N GLU A 54 -8.29 14.06 7.39
CA GLU A 54 -7.73 14.91 8.44
C GLU A 54 -6.50 14.26 9.06
N TRP A 55 -6.60 12.97 9.42
CA TRP A 55 -5.44 12.20 9.89
C TRP A 55 -4.35 12.12 8.84
N THR A 56 -4.70 11.81 7.59
CA THR A 56 -3.73 11.69 6.50
C THR A 56 -2.98 13.00 6.27
N LYS A 57 -3.68 14.14 6.29
CA LYS A 57 -3.08 15.46 6.16
C LYS A 57 -2.15 15.78 7.32
N ALA A 58 -2.57 15.49 8.55
CA ALA A 58 -1.76 15.72 9.75
C ALA A 58 -0.49 14.84 9.77
N THR A 59 -0.61 13.58 9.36
CA THR A 59 0.50 12.62 9.38
C THR A 59 1.54 12.88 8.29
N TYR A 60 1.10 13.17 7.07
CA TYR A 60 1.98 13.24 5.90
C TYR A 60 2.27 14.66 5.41
N GLY A 61 1.56 15.68 5.92
CA GLY A 61 1.73 17.07 5.46
C GLY A 61 1.25 17.30 4.02
N VAL A 62 0.33 16.47 3.53
CA VAL A 62 -0.21 16.51 2.16
C VAL A 62 -1.69 16.87 2.13
N ASP A 63 -2.20 17.28 0.98
CA ASP A 63 -3.65 17.42 0.83
C ASP A 63 -4.30 16.04 0.73
N ALA A 64 -5.50 15.91 1.28
CA ALA A 64 -6.28 14.69 1.23
C ALA A 64 -7.76 15.02 1.05
N VAL A 65 -8.47 14.14 0.34
CA VAL A 65 -9.93 14.23 0.13
C VAL A 65 -10.58 12.90 0.47
N HIS A 66 -11.85 12.94 0.89
CA HIS A 66 -12.50 11.73 1.36
C HIS A 66 -12.82 10.80 0.20
N ARG A 67 -12.23 9.59 0.21
CA ARG A 67 -12.24 8.64 -0.91
C ARG A 67 -13.63 8.16 -1.33
N MET A 68 -14.62 8.23 -0.44
CA MET A 68 -16.01 7.84 -0.70
C MET A 68 -16.90 9.01 -1.18
N LYS A 69 -16.43 10.26 -1.08
CA LYS A 69 -17.19 11.43 -1.52
C LYS A 69 -16.91 11.68 -2.99
N LEU A 70 -17.72 11.07 -3.86
CA LEU A 70 -17.52 11.09 -5.31
C LEU A 70 -17.38 12.50 -5.92
N GLY A 71 -18.08 13.50 -5.35
CA GLY A 71 -17.95 14.90 -5.75
C GLY A 71 -16.54 15.46 -5.50
N GLU A 72 -15.99 15.24 -4.31
CA GLU A 72 -14.64 15.66 -3.94
C GLU A 72 -13.58 14.92 -4.77
N VAL A 73 -13.73 13.59 -4.95
CA VAL A 73 -12.84 12.78 -5.77
C VAL A 73 -12.83 13.27 -7.23
N ARG A 74 -14.02 13.53 -7.80
CA ARG A 74 -14.14 14.04 -9.17
C ARG A 74 -13.48 15.41 -9.31
N GLN A 75 -13.68 16.31 -8.35
CA GLN A 75 -13.08 17.64 -8.39
C GLN A 75 -11.56 17.57 -8.30
N ALA A 76 -11.03 16.79 -7.35
CA ALA A 76 -9.59 16.57 -7.20
C ALA A 76 -8.98 16.00 -8.49
N LEU A 77 -9.62 14.99 -9.11
CA LEU A 77 -9.17 14.45 -10.39
C LEU A 77 -9.23 15.49 -11.51
N LYS A 78 -10.31 16.30 -11.59
CA LYS A 78 -10.48 17.32 -12.63
C LYS A 78 -9.39 18.39 -12.57
N GLU A 79 -9.00 18.82 -11.37
CA GLU A 79 -7.96 19.83 -11.13
C GLU A 79 -6.54 19.26 -11.19
N SER A 80 -6.39 17.94 -11.09
CA SER A 80 -5.08 17.27 -11.14
C SER A 80 -4.45 17.24 -12.54
N SER A 81 -3.15 16.98 -12.59
CA SER A 81 -2.40 16.63 -13.80
C SER A 81 -2.44 15.14 -14.12
N GLY A 82 -2.88 14.28 -13.21
CA GLY A 82 -2.86 12.83 -13.38
C GLY A 82 -3.24 12.07 -12.11
N LEU A 83 -3.46 10.77 -12.27
CA LEU A 83 -3.75 9.83 -11.19
C LEU A 83 -2.63 8.78 -11.09
N ILE A 84 -2.11 8.59 -9.89
CA ILE A 84 -1.35 7.41 -9.50
C ILE A 84 -2.32 6.52 -8.71
N SER A 85 -2.68 5.36 -9.27
CA SER A 85 -3.43 4.33 -8.57
C SER A 85 -2.47 3.21 -8.25
N GLY A 86 -2.18 3.01 -6.97
CA GLY A 86 -1.11 2.07 -6.67
C GLY A 86 -0.71 2.06 -5.23
N GLY A 87 0.16 1.09 -4.95
CA GLY A 87 0.54 0.66 -3.62
C GLY A 87 -0.41 -0.39 -3.03
N GLY A 88 0.14 -1.41 -2.37
CA GLY A 88 -0.64 -2.47 -1.70
C GLY A 88 -1.41 -3.42 -2.63
N SER A 89 -2.29 -4.25 -2.04
CA SER A 89 -3.14 -5.23 -2.76
C SER A 89 -4.53 -4.68 -3.07
N LEU A 90 -4.65 -3.70 -3.96
CA LEU A 90 -5.92 -2.98 -4.16
C LEU A 90 -6.94 -3.76 -5.03
N LEU A 91 -6.48 -4.65 -5.91
CA LEU A 91 -7.36 -5.41 -6.81
C LEU A 91 -7.45 -6.87 -6.37
N GLN A 92 -8.14 -7.08 -5.26
CA GLN A 92 -8.48 -8.40 -4.74
C GLN A 92 -9.97 -8.46 -4.40
N ASP A 93 -10.60 -9.61 -4.65
CA ASP A 93 -12.00 -9.84 -4.25
C ASP A 93 -12.14 -10.72 -3.01
N ALA A 94 -11.03 -11.14 -2.40
CA ALA A 94 -11.00 -11.89 -1.16
C ALA A 94 -11.50 -11.07 0.04
N THR A 95 -11.18 -9.77 0.10
CA THR A 95 -11.60 -8.90 1.23
C THR A 95 -12.98 -8.29 1.02
N SER A 96 -13.37 -7.99 -0.21
CA SER A 96 -14.73 -7.53 -0.53
C SER A 96 -14.98 -7.54 -2.05
N SER A 97 -16.20 -7.90 -2.43
CA SER A 97 -16.66 -7.79 -3.82
C SER A 97 -16.78 -6.34 -4.33
N LYS A 98 -16.72 -5.34 -3.43
CA LYS A 98 -16.84 -3.92 -3.75
C LYS A 98 -15.48 -3.24 -4.02
N THR A 99 -14.37 -3.87 -3.63
CA THR A 99 -13.02 -3.30 -3.75
C THR A 99 -12.64 -3.08 -5.22
N ILE A 100 -12.79 -4.10 -6.05
CA ILE A 100 -12.48 -4.02 -7.49
C ILE A 100 -13.34 -2.96 -8.20
N PRO A 101 -14.69 -2.96 -8.09
CA PRO A 101 -15.51 -1.90 -8.68
C PRO A 101 -15.12 -0.49 -8.25
N TYR A 102 -14.77 -0.29 -6.97
CA TYR A 102 -14.36 1.01 -6.46
C TYR A 102 -13.10 1.53 -7.18
N TYR A 103 -12.00 0.77 -7.17
CA TYR A 103 -10.74 1.24 -7.75
C TYR A 103 -10.82 1.37 -9.27
N LEU A 104 -11.50 0.43 -9.95
CA LEU A 104 -11.78 0.57 -11.38
C LEU A 104 -12.63 1.81 -11.67
N GLY A 105 -13.60 2.14 -10.81
CA GLY A 105 -14.42 3.35 -10.93
C GLY A 105 -13.58 4.63 -10.83
N VAL A 106 -12.67 4.73 -9.85
CA VAL A 106 -11.76 5.88 -9.70
C VAL A 106 -10.86 6.02 -10.92
N ILE A 107 -10.24 4.92 -11.38
CA ILE A 107 -9.40 4.93 -12.59
C ILE A 107 -10.23 5.36 -13.81
N LYS A 108 -11.44 4.82 -13.96
CA LYS A 108 -12.30 5.13 -15.09
C LYS A 108 -12.73 6.59 -15.09
N LEU A 109 -13.01 7.15 -13.93
CA LEU A 109 -13.33 8.56 -13.76
C LEU A 109 -12.16 9.45 -14.19
N ALA A 110 -10.93 9.12 -13.81
CA ALA A 110 -9.73 9.83 -14.27
C ALA A 110 -9.57 9.75 -15.79
N GLN A 111 -9.76 8.57 -16.38
CA GLN A 111 -9.71 8.37 -17.84
C GLN A 111 -10.79 9.19 -18.57
N TRP A 112 -12.02 9.25 -18.04
CA TRP A 112 -13.09 10.07 -18.60
C TRP A 112 -12.79 11.57 -18.54
N LEU A 113 -12.10 12.01 -17.49
CA LEU A 113 -11.58 13.38 -17.35
C LEU A 113 -10.29 13.60 -18.18
N LYS A 114 -9.91 12.64 -19.03
CA LYS A 114 -8.70 12.65 -19.87
C LYS A 114 -7.41 12.87 -19.08
N LYS A 115 -7.36 12.36 -17.84
CA LYS A 115 -6.16 12.40 -16.99
C LYS A 115 -5.29 11.17 -17.27
N PRO A 116 -3.97 11.33 -17.42
CA PRO A 116 -3.08 10.19 -17.51
C PRO A 116 -3.15 9.39 -16.20
N VAL A 117 -3.18 8.07 -16.31
CA VAL A 117 -3.27 7.16 -15.17
C VAL A 117 -2.07 6.23 -15.14
N PHE A 118 -1.45 6.15 -13.97
CA PHE A 118 -0.32 5.30 -13.67
C PHE A 118 -0.77 4.25 -12.66
N ILE A 119 -0.66 2.98 -13.02
CA ILE A 119 -0.76 1.88 -12.07
C ILE A 119 0.62 1.63 -11.48
N TYR A 120 0.81 1.90 -10.19
CA TYR A 120 2.14 1.90 -9.56
C TYR A 120 2.30 0.78 -8.54
N SER A 121 3.24 -0.13 -8.83
CA SER A 121 3.68 -1.23 -7.96
C SER A 121 2.55 -1.94 -7.21
N GLN A 122 1.47 -2.25 -7.92
CA GLN A 122 0.25 -2.76 -7.30
C GLN A 122 0.27 -4.29 -7.20
N GLY A 123 -0.19 -4.83 -6.06
CA GLY A 123 -0.55 -6.24 -5.94
C GLY A 123 -1.91 -6.51 -6.59
N ILE A 124 -1.98 -7.50 -7.47
CA ILE A 124 -3.19 -7.91 -8.17
C ILE A 124 -3.55 -9.34 -7.74
N GLY A 125 -4.73 -9.48 -7.16
CA GLY A 125 -5.33 -10.76 -6.84
C GLY A 125 -5.32 -11.15 -5.36
N PRO A 126 -5.95 -12.29 -5.04
CA PRO A 126 -6.70 -13.13 -5.98
C PRO A 126 -7.96 -12.44 -6.51
N VAL A 127 -8.28 -12.68 -7.78
CA VAL A 127 -9.53 -12.26 -8.42
C VAL A 127 -10.29 -13.52 -8.80
N ASN A 128 -11.13 -14.00 -7.88
CA ASN A 128 -11.90 -15.23 -8.05
C ASN A 128 -13.04 -15.06 -9.06
N ARG A 129 -13.62 -13.86 -9.12
CA ARG A 129 -14.72 -13.51 -10.02
C ARG A 129 -14.20 -13.14 -11.41
N LYS A 130 -14.12 -14.14 -12.29
CA LYS A 130 -13.71 -13.99 -13.70
C LYS A 130 -14.49 -12.92 -14.48
N LEU A 131 -15.71 -12.56 -14.05
CA LEU A 131 -16.49 -11.47 -14.64
C LEU A 131 -15.75 -10.12 -14.61
N PHE A 132 -14.86 -9.89 -13.65
CA PHE A 132 -14.09 -8.64 -13.57
C PHE A 132 -12.90 -8.58 -14.54
N HIS A 133 -12.43 -9.72 -15.07
CA HIS A 133 -11.28 -9.79 -15.97
C HIS A 133 -11.39 -8.85 -17.19
N PRO A 134 -12.49 -8.87 -17.97
CA PRO A 134 -12.62 -7.97 -19.12
C PRO A 134 -12.63 -6.49 -18.72
N PHE A 135 -13.21 -6.15 -17.56
CA PHE A 135 -13.23 -4.77 -17.06
C PHE A 135 -11.84 -4.30 -16.63
N ILE A 136 -11.12 -5.12 -15.87
CA ILE A 136 -9.73 -4.84 -15.46
C ILE A 136 -8.88 -4.65 -16.71
N LYS A 137 -8.92 -5.60 -17.66
CA LYS A 137 -8.19 -5.51 -18.94
C LYS A 137 -8.51 -4.22 -19.70
N SER A 138 -9.80 -3.88 -19.84
CA SER A 138 -10.23 -2.70 -20.59
C SER A 138 -9.76 -1.39 -19.95
N VAL A 139 -9.85 -1.31 -18.62
CA VAL A 139 -9.40 -0.14 -17.86
C VAL A 139 -7.87 -0.02 -17.92
N PHE A 140 -7.15 -1.11 -17.66
CA PHE A 140 -5.69 -1.13 -17.63
C PHE A 140 -5.07 -0.83 -19.00
N ASN A 141 -5.68 -1.30 -20.10
CA ASN A 141 -5.20 -0.98 -21.44
C ASN A 141 -5.21 0.52 -21.78
N LYS A 142 -5.95 1.34 -21.01
CA LYS A 142 -6.00 2.79 -21.16
C LYS A 142 -5.13 3.54 -20.15
N CYS A 143 -4.38 2.83 -19.31
CA CYS A 143 -3.38 3.42 -18.44
C CYS A 143 -2.08 3.68 -19.22
N GLU A 144 -1.42 4.78 -18.88
CA GLU A 144 -0.15 5.22 -19.48
C GLU A 144 0.99 4.31 -19.04
N TYR A 145 0.95 3.90 -17.77
CA TYR A 145 1.95 3.06 -17.16
C TYR A 145 1.29 2.01 -16.28
N ILE A 146 1.82 0.79 -16.32
CA ILE A 146 1.32 -0.32 -15.51
C ILE A 146 2.50 -1.04 -14.89
N SER A 147 2.56 -1.03 -13.57
CA SER A 147 3.53 -1.79 -12.81
C SER A 147 2.89 -2.54 -11.65
N VAL A 148 3.43 -3.72 -11.39
CA VAL A 148 3.02 -4.63 -10.32
C VAL A 148 4.22 -5.00 -9.48
N ARG A 149 3.98 -5.34 -8.22
CA ARG A 149 5.06 -5.59 -7.26
C ARG A 149 5.65 -7.00 -7.31
N ASP A 150 4.97 -7.91 -8.00
CA ASP A 150 5.32 -9.34 -8.01
C ASP A 150 4.91 -10.03 -9.32
N GLN A 151 5.56 -11.17 -9.57
CA GLN A 151 5.38 -11.95 -10.80
C GLN A 151 3.99 -12.59 -10.88
N GLU A 152 3.36 -12.90 -9.74
CA GLU A 152 2.04 -13.53 -9.71
C GLU A 152 0.97 -12.57 -10.22
N SER A 153 1.03 -11.32 -9.78
CA SER A 153 0.21 -10.20 -10.23
C SER A 153 0.34 -9.99 -11.75
N ALA A 154 1.58 -10.02 -12.27
CA ALA A 154 1.83 -9.89 -13.72
C ALA A 154 1.20 -11.04 -14.51
N ARG A 155 1.43 -12.29 -14.07
CA ARG A 155 0.84 -13.48 -14.69
C ARG A 155 -0.69 -13.46 -14.61
N LEU A 156 -1.27 -12.93 -13.54
CA LEU A 156 -2.73 -12.79 -13.42
C LEU A 156 -3.27 -11.79 -14.44
N LEU A 157 -2.65 -10.63 -14.60
CA LEU A 157 -3.02 -9.66 -15.64
C LEU A 157 -2.86 -10.22 -17.06
N GLU A 158 -1.80 -11.00 -17.30
CA GLU A 158 -1.60 -11.72 -18.57
C GLU A 158 -2.73 -12.72 -18.83
N ARG A 159 -3.12 -13.52 -17.82
CA ARG A 159 -4.28 -14.43 -17.92
C ARG A 159 -5.60 -13.70 -18.15
N MET A 160 -5.73 -12.45 -17.71
CA MET A 160 -6.88 -11.58 -18.03
C MET A 160 -6.84 -11.06 -19.48
N GLY A 161 -5.72 -11.30 -20.20
CA GLY A 161 -5.50 -10.92 -21.59
C GLY A 161 -4.86 -9.54 -21.76
N LEU A 162 -4.21 -9.00 -20.73
CA LEU A 162 -3.36 -7.83 -20.86
C LEU A 162 -2.01 -8.25 -21.47
N GLY A 163 -1.50 -7.48 -22.44
CA GLY A 163 -0.25 -7.86 -23.10
C GLY A 163 0.94 -7.84 -22.13
N TRP A 164 1.76 -8.89 -22.14
CA TRP A 164 2.91 -9.05 -21.23
C TRP A 164 3.81 -7.80 -21.18
N ASN A 165 4.18 -7.27 -22.35
CA ASN A 165 5.06 -6.10 -22.49
C ASN A 165 4.46 -4.79 -21.97
N ARG A 166 3.18 -4.76 -21.60
CA ARG A 166 2.54 -3.59 -20.99
C ARG A 166 2.71 -3.52 -19.48
N VAL A 167 3.07 -4.63 -18.84
CA VAL A 167 3.16 -4.75 -17.38
C VAL A 167 4.61 -4.84 -16.97
N GLN A 168 5.06 -3.93 -16.13
CA GLN A 168 6.40 -3.98 -15.54
C GLN A 168 6.34 -4.56 -14.13
N VAL A 169 7.18 -5.54 -13.85
CA VAL A 169 7.37 -6.03 -12.48
C VAL A 169 8.45 -5.18 -11.83
N VAL A 170 8.11 -4.53 -10.72
CA VAL A 170 9.00 -3.65 -9.95
C VAL A 170 9.00 -4.08 -8.48
N PRO A 171 10.02 -3.72 -7.68
CA PRO A 171 9.97 -3.95 -6.24
C PRO A 171 8.82 -3.18 -5.57
N ASP A 172 8.32 -3.68 -4.44
CA ASP A 172 7.37 -2.93 -3.62
C ASP A 172 7.96 -1.57 -3.20
N PRO A 173 7.20 -0.46 -3.24
CA PRO A 173 7.75 0.88 -3.02
C PRO A 173 8.41 1.04 -1.65
N VAL A 174 7.97 0.26 -0.66
CA VAL A 174 8.51 0.25 0.70
C VAL A 174 10.00 -0.11 0.72
N MET A 175 10.49 -0.85 -0.28
CA MET A 175 11.91 -1.17 -0.41
C MET A 175 12.79 0.06 -0.67
N GLY A 176 12.19 1.16 -1.14
CA GLY A 176 12.87 2.44 -1.34
C GLY A 176 12.88 3.34 -0.10
N LEU A 177 12.21 2.97 1.00
CA LEU A 177 12.19 3.79 2.20
C LEU A 177 13.54 3.78 2.90
N THR A 178 14.13 4.97 3.04
CA THR A 178 15.29 5.16 3.91
C THR A 178 14.84 5.19 5.36
N THR A 179 15.22 4.20 6.14
CA THR A 179 15.13 4.29 7.60
C THR A 179 16.07 5.41 8.04
N GLY A 180 15.57 6.47 8.69
CA GLY A 180 16.33 7.68 9.04
C GLY A 180 17.45 7.50 10.07
N GLY A 181 18.14 6.36 10.08
CA GLY A 181 19.32 6.02 10.89
C GLY A 181 19.07 5.91 12.39
N LYS A 182 17.99 6.49 12.90
CA LYS A 182 17.63 6.45 14.31
C LYS A 182 16.99 5.11 14.64
N LYS A 183 17.71 4.27 15.38
CA LYS A 183 17.09 3.16 16.10
C LYS A 183 16.03 3.77 17.02
N PRO A 184 14.76 3.33 16.96
CA PRO A 184 13.75 3.75 17.93
C PRO A 184 14.27 3.54 19.35
N GLU A 185 13.92 4.45 20.27
CA GLU A 185 14.34 4.37 21.68
C GLU A 185 13.97 3.02 22.32
N SER A 186 12.88 2.39 21.86
CA SER A 186 12.48 1.04 22.27
C SER A 186 13.43 -0.10 21.83
N LEU A 187 14.41 0.17 20.97
CA LEU A 187 15.52 -0.73 20.61
C LEU A 187 16.82 -0.40 21.36
N GLN A 188 16.84 0.65 22.20
CA GLN A 188 17.95 0.90 23.12
C GLN A 188 17.73 -0.02 24.33
N GLN A 189 18.34 -1.20 24.31
CA GLN A 189 18.31 -2.12 25.45
C GLN A 189 19.24 -1.61 26.56
N ASP A 190 18.86 -1.90 27.81
CA ASP A 190 19.63 -1.69 29.03
C ASP A 190 21.07 -2.23 28.92
N ALA A 191 21.98 -1.69 29.73
CA ALA A 191 23.45 -1.84 29.71
C ALA A 191 24.04 -3.27 29.83
N GLY A 192 23.24 -4.33 29.67
CA GLY A 192 23.66 -5.74 29.61
C GLY A 192 23.99 -6.23 28.19
N ARG A 193 24.37 -7.52 28.07
CA ARG A 193 24.55 -8.17 26.76
C ARG A 193 23.17 -8.30 26.09
N PRO A 194 22.97 -7.73 24.89
CA PRO A 194 21.67 -7.77 24.23
C PRO A 194 21.33 -9.21 23.83
N LEU A 195 20.19 -9.73 24.31
CA LEU A 195 19.65 -11.01 23.84
C LEU A 195 19.29 -10.92 22.35
N PRO A 196 19.40 -12.02 21.58
CA PRO A 196 18.87 -12.07 20.23
C PRO A 196 17.39 -11.68 20.21
N VAL A 197 17.02 -10.77 19.31
CA VAL A 197 15.64 -10.27 19.17
C VAL A 197 14.94 -10.98 18.04
N ILE A 198 13.74 -11.50 18.30
CA ILE A 198 12.87 -12.13 17.30
C ILE A 198 11.64 -11.25 17.11
N GLY A 199 11.54 -10.65 15.93
CA GLY A 199 10.36 -9.89 15.52
C GLY A 199 9.25 -10.84 15.08
N ILE A 200 8.06 -10.69 15.67
CA ILE A 200 6.90 -11.53 15.40
C ILE A 200 5.77 -10.63 14.90
N SER A 201 5.29 -10.87 13.68
CA SER A 201 4.11 -10.21 13.15
C SER A 201 3.09 -11.27 12.78
N VAL A 202 1.94 -11.23 13.44
CA VAL A 202 0.87 -12.22 13.27
C VAL A 202 -0.47 -11.53 13.11
N ARG A 203 -1.37 -12.24 12.44
CA ARG A 203 -2.76 -11.85 12.24
C ARG A 203 -3.61 -13.11 12.12
N TYR A 204 -4.90 -13.01 12.38
CA TYR A 204 -5.82 -14.10 12.11
C TYR A 204 -5.88 -14.38 10.59
N TRP A 205 -5.53 -15.60 10.20
CA TRP A 205 -5.55 -16.04 8.81
C TRP A 205 -6.38 -17.30 8.64
N ASP A 206 -6.12 -18.32 9.45
CA ASP A 206 -6.94 -19.54 9.52
C ASP A 206 -8.08 -19.32 10.53
N PRO A 207 -9.35 -19.57 10.14
CA PRO A 207 -10.45 -19.58 11.09
C PRO A 207 -10.24 -20.51 12.30
N GLU A 208 -9.50 -21.61 12.11
CA GLU A 208 -9.18 -22.57 13.17
C GLU A 208 -7.96 -22.17 14.01
N ARG A 209 -7.26 -21.08 13.67
CA ARG A 209 -6.10 -20.54 14.40
C ARG A 209 -4.93 -21.52 14.57
N ARG A 210 -4.84 -22.53 13.70
CA ARG A 210 -3.80 -23.57 13.74
C ARG A 210 -2.40 -23.00 13.60
N GLU A 211 -2.25 -21.96 12.79
CA GLU A 211 -1.01 -21.20 12.60
C GLU A 211 -0.57 -20.49 13.87
N LEU A 212 -1.51 -19.91 14.62
CA LEU A 212 -1.20 -19.22 15.89
C LEU A 212 -0.80 -20.24 16.97
N GLN A 213 -1.53 -21.36 17.08
CA GLN A 213 -1.21 -22.44 18.00
C GLN A 213 0.19 -23.02 17.74
N ALA A 214 0.48 -23.38 16.48
CA ALA A 214 1.79 -23.91 16.10
C ALA A 214 2.92 -22.89 16.35
N MET A 215 2.67 -21.59 16.15
CA MET A 215 3.64 -20.55 16.45
C MET A 215 3.88 -20.42 17.95
N ALA A 216 2.83 -20.44 18.78
CA ALA A 216 2.95 -20.38 20.24
C ALA A 216 3.78 -21.56 20.79
N GLU A 217 3.52 -22.77 20.31
CA GLU A 217 4.29 -23.98 20.67
C GLU A 217 5.76 -23.84 20.25
N GLY A 218 6.01 -23.40 19.02
CA GLY A 218 7.37 -23.20 18.49
C GLY A 218 8.17 -22.14 19.26
N LEU A 219 7.53 -21.01 19.58
CA LEU A 219 8.15 -19.93 20.38
C LEU A 219 8.41 -20.38 21.81
N SER A 220 7.50 -21.14 22.42
CA SER A 220 7.68 -21.70 23.77
C SER A 220 8.88 -22.64 23.82
N LYS A 221 9.01 -23.54 22.83
CA LYS A 221 10.16 -24.44 22.71
C LYS A 221 11.47 -23.67 22.53
N LEU A 222 11.47 -22.64 21.67
CA LEU A 222 12.64 -21.79 21.45
C LEU A 222 13.09 -21.08 22.73
N CYS A 223 12.16 -20.54 23.51
CA CYS A 223 12.47 -19.88 24.78
C CYS A 223 13.03 -20.83 25.85
N GLN A 224 12.71 -22.13 25.77
CA GLN A 224 13.30 -23.16 26.65
C GLN A 224 14.75 -23.50 26.26
N GLU A 225 15.08 -23.43 24.97
CA GLU A 225 16.41 -23.77 24.44
C GLU A 225 17.37 -22.57 24.44
N GLN A 226 16.87 -21.36 24.24
CA GLN A 226 17.68 -20.14 24.12
C GLN A 226 16.98 -18.92 24.73
N ALA A 227 17.70 -18.14 25.51
CA ALA A 227 17.23 -16.83 25.95
C ALA A 227 17.14 -15.87 24.75
N VAL A 228 15.92 -15.44 24.43
CA VAL A 228 15.61 -14.52 23.33
C VAL A 228 14.65 -13.44 23.79
N HIS A 229 14.67 -12.29 23.11
CA HIS A 229 13.67 -11.24 23.30
C HIS A 229 12.64 -11.31 22.16
N LEU A 230 11.43 -11.76 22.48
CA LEU A 230 10.32 -11.77 21.54
C LEU A 230 9.71 -10.37 21.42
N ARG A 231 9.57 -9.86 20.21
CA ARG A 231 9.03 -8.54 19.93
C ARG A 231 7.88 -8.62 18.94
N PHE A 232 6.67 -8.37 19.42
CA PHE A 232 5.48 -8.36 18.60
C PHE A 232 5.35 -7.05 17.81
N LEU A 233 5.01 -7.17 16.53
CA LEU A 233 4.97 -6.11 15.54
C LEU A 233 3.58 -6.11 14.86
N PRO A 234 2.53 -5.60 15.53
CA PRO A 234 1.20 -5.50 14.94
C PRO A 234 1.17 -4.37 13.90
N PHE A 235 0.67 -4.66 12.69
CA PHE A 235 0.65 -3.68 11.58
C PHE A 235 -0.75 -3.10 11.37
N HIS A 236 -1.79 -3.81 11.82
CA HIS A 236 -3.18 -3.41 11.68
C HIS A 236 -3.95 -3.61 12.99
N LEU A 237 -4.28 -2.49 13.64
CA LEU A 237 -4.94 -2.48 14.93
C LEU A 237 -6.47 -2.49 14.78
N PRO A 238 -7.20 -3.09 15.74
CA PRO A 238 -6.72 -3.76 16.96
C PRO A 238 -6.44 -5.26 16.77
N ASP A 239 -6.75 -5.83 15.61
CA ASP A 239 -6.84 -7.28 15.44
C ASP A 239 -5.48 -7.98 15.52
N ASP A 240 -4.42 -7.39 14.98
CA ASP A 240 -3.07 -7.96 15.07
C ASP A 240 -2.55 -8.00 16.52
N VAL A 241 -2.99 -7.07 17.38
CA VAL A 241 -2.65 -7.09 18.82
C VAL A 241 -3.36 -8.25 19.50
N LYS A 242 -4.65 -8.48 19.21
CA LYS A 242 -5.39 -9.61 19.77
C LYS A 242 -4.78 -10.94 19.33
N ALA A 243 -4.42 -11.07 18.05
CA ALA A 243 -3.72 -12.25 17.53
C ALA A 243 -2.36 -12.44 18.22
N SER A 244 -1.62 -11.36 18.46
CA SER A 244 -0.34 -11.41 19.19
C SER A 244 -0.51 -11.89 20.64
N GLN A 245 -1.58 -11.48 21.32
CA GLN A 245 -1.86 -11.88 22.70
C GLN A 245 -2.19 -13.36 22.87
N GLU A 246 -2.63 -14.05 21.82
CA GLU A 246 -2.94 -15.48 21.86
C GLU A 246 -1.72 -16.39 21.78
N ILE A 247 -0.57 -15.84 21.41
CA ILE A 247 0.67 -16.59 21.22
C ILE A 247 1.76 -16.24 22.25
N ILE A 248 1.40 -15.45 23.27
CA ILE A 248 2.23 -15.12 24.44
C ILE A 248 2.02 -16.17 25.52
#